data_AF-A0A947F4W3-F1
#
_entry.id   AF-A0A947F4W3-F1
#
_cell.length_a   1.000
_cell.length_b   1.000
_cell.length_c   1.000
_cell.angle_alpha   90.00
_cell.angle_beta   90.00
_cell.angle_gamma   90.00
#
_symmetry.space_group_name_H-M   'P 1'
#
loop_
_entity.id
_entity.type
_entity.pdbx_description
1 polymer ?
#
loop_
_entity_poly.entity_id
_entity_poly.type
_entity_poly.pdbx_seq_one_letter_code
_entity_poly.pdbx_strand_id
1 'polypeptide(L)'
;MGKKVFEPVLKCSLIGEEKPSFSLRLWGNGGLFAGTGIFWNKKYGVFRAYVSTGERSNLILIETPQSKVILTPESPKEFLAWANSSNNINRK
;
A
#
# COMPACT_ATOMS: atom_id res chain seq x y z
N MET A 1 8.79 -27.37 -6.17
CA MET A 1 8.32 -26.20 -6.95
C MET A 1 7.39 -25.38 -6.04
N GLY A 2 7.80 -24.19 -5.60
CA GLY A 2 7.10 -23.44 -4.55
C GLY A 2 5.85 -22.73 -5.05
N LYS A 3 4.67 -23.16 -4.60
CA LYS A 3 3.40 -22.46 -4.87
C LYS A 3 3.44 -21.13 -4.11
N LYS A 4 3.41 -20.00 -4.83
CA LYS A 4 3.25 -18.68 -4.23
C LYS A 4 1.77 -18.53 -3.85
N VAL A 5 1.52 -18.41 -2.55
CA VAL A 5 0.19 -18.09 -2.01
C VAL A 5 0.22 -16.61 -1.65
N PHE A 6 -0.70 -15.85 -2.24
CA PHE A 6 -0.89 -14.45 -1.90
C PHE A 6 -2.01 -14.32 -0.89
N GLU A 7 -1.83 -13.45 0.07
CA GLU A 7 -2.87 -13.16 1.03
C GLU A 7 -4.06 -12.46 0.37
N PRO A 8 -5.30 -12.71 0.85
CA PRO A 8 -6.44 -11.95 0.38
C PRO A 8 -6.29 -10.47 0.74
N VAL A 9 -6.69 -9.60 -0.17
CA VAL A 9 -6.83 -8.18 0.12
C VAL A 9 -8.11 -7.97 0.92
N LEU A 10 -7.99 -7.45 2.14
CA LEU A 10 -9.13 -7.16 3.01
C LEU A 10 -9.77 -5.82 2.64
N LYS A 11 -8.95 -4.80 2.37
CA LYS A 11 -9.41 -3.44 2.08
C LYS A 11 -8.38 -2.67 1.26
N CYS A 12 -8.87 -1.84 0.35
CA CYS A 12 -8.11 -0.79 -0.33
C CYS A 12 -8.75 0.56 -0.04
N SER A 13 -7.97 1.55 0.39
CA SER A 13 -8.48 2.90 0.66
C SER A 13 -7.43 3.98 0.42
N LEU A 14 -7.88 5.19 0.10
CA LEU A 14 -7.00 6.35 0.10
C LEU A 14 -6.44 6.60 1.49
N ILE A 15 -5.15 6.92 1.56
CA ILE A 15 -4.59 7.53 2.75
C ILE A 15 -5.04 8.99 2.73
N GLY A 16 -5.80 9.41 3.75
CA GLY A 16 -6.25 10.79 3.90
C GLY A 16 -5.07 11.78 4.02
N GLU A 17 -5.37 13.06 4.24
CA GLU A 17 -4.37 14.14 4.19
C GLU A 17 -3.15 13.97 5.13
N GLU A 18 -3.26 13.10 6.12
CA GLU A 18 -2.17 12.72 7.01
C GLU A 18 -1.16 11.79 6.32
N LYS A 19 -0.03 12.39 5.89
CA LYS A 19 1.19 11.68 5.51
C LYS A 19 1.50 10.58 6.55
N PRO A 20 2.06 9.43 6.14
CA PRO A 20 2.85 8.59 7.03
C PRO A 20 4.11 9.36 7.48
N SER A 21 3.92 10.42 8.28
CA SER A 21 4.99 11.20 8.88
C SER A 21 5.75 10.31 9.87
N PHE A 22 7.05 10.56 10.00
CA PHE A 22 7.92 9.81 10.91
C PHE A 22 8.00 8.30 10.62
N SER A 23 8.08 7.92 9.35
CA SER A 23 8.30 6.52 8.97
C SER A 23 9.78 6.16 8.97
N LEU A 24 10.18 5.25 9.85
CA LEU A 24 11.52 4.67 9.90
C LEU A 24 11.68 3.64 8.78
N ARG A 25 12.77 3.74 8.02
CA ARG A 25 13.12 2.72 7.02
C ARG A 25 13.77 1.54 7.73
N LEU A 26 13.13 0.38 7.67
CA LEU A 26 13.68 -0.86 8.23
C LEU A 26 14.52 -1.60 7.19
N TRP A 27 14.09 -1.60 5.93
CA TRP A 27 14.81 -2.23 4.81
C TRP A 27 14.38 -1.64 3.47
N GLY A 28 15.25 -1.67 2.47
CA GLY A 28 14.94 -1.31 1.09
C GLY A 28 15.55 0.02 0.63
N ASN A 29 15.07 0.50 -0.52
CA ASN A 29 15.58 1.68 -1.20
C ASN A 29 14.72 2.91 -0.91
N GLY A 30 15.36 4.06 -0.91
CA GLY A 30 14.59 5.29 -1.00
C GLY A 30 15.44 6.55 -1.00
N GLY A 31 14.84 7.61 -1.49
CA GLY A 31 15.45 8.93 -1.70
C GLY A 31 14.42 9.88 -2.30
N LEU A 32 14.89 10.87 -3.05
CA LEU A 32 14.03 11.89 -3.66
C LEU A 32 13.00 11.30 -4.65
N PHE A 33 13.33 10.20 -5.30
CA PHE A 33 12.56 9.65 -6.43
C PHE A 33 11.62 8.50 -6.08
N ALA A 34 11.88 7.79 -4.97
CA ALA A 34 11.05 6.67 -4.56
C ALA A 34 11.28 6.31 -3.09
N GLY A 35 10.30 5.64 -2.48
CA GLY A 35 10.43 4.87 -1.26
C GLY A 35 9.91 3.45 -1.52
N THR A 36 10.83 2.49 -1.65
CA THR A 36 10.49 1.08 -1.91
C THR A 36 11.13 0.18 -0.86
N GLY A 37 10.33 -0.50 -0.05
CA GLY A 37 10.89 -1.31 1.03
C GLY A 37 9.93 -1.54 2.19
N ILE A 38 10.52 -1.85 3.34
CA ILE A 38 9.82 -2.07 4.61
C ILE A 38 10.06 -0.85 5.49
N PHE A 39 8.97 -0.28 5.95
CA PHE A 39 8.93 0.92 6.78
C PHE A 39 8.12 0.64 8.04
N TRP A 40 8.35 1.46 9.06
CA TRP A 40 7.58 1.41 10.29
C TRP A 40 7.19 2.81 10.74
N ASN A 41 5.95 2.98 11.21
CA ASN A 41 5.56 4.13 12.01
C ASN A 41 4.46 3.76 13.02
N LYS A 42 4.17 4.69 13.94
CA LYS A 42 3.17 4.49 15.01
C LYS A 42 1.75 4.27 14.49
N LYS A 43 1.40 4.83 13.33
CA LYS A 43 0.03 4.77 12.76
C LYS A 43 -0.25 3.45 12.06
N TYR A 44 0.68 2.97 11.24
CA TYR A 44 0.48 1.80 10.37
C TYR A 44 1.20 0.54 10.89
N GLY A 45 2.11 0.67 11.86
CA GLY A 45 2.99 -0.41 12.29
C GLY A 45 4.07 -0.67 11.24
N VAL A 46 4.48 -1.93 11.08
CA VAL A 46 5.35 -2.35 9.96
C VAL A 46 4.52 -2.46 8.69
N PHE A 47 4.95 -1.79 7.62
CA PHE A 47 4.29 -1.83 6.32
C PHE A 47 5.30 -1.85 5.17
N ARG A 48 4.88 -2.35 4.02
CA ARG A 48 5.64 -2.24 2.77
C ARG A 48 5.25 -0.97 2.04
N ALA A 49 6.22 -0.26 1.46
CA ALA A 49 5.97 0.90 0.62
C ALA A 49 6.46 0.64 -0.81
N TYR A 50 5.66 1.08 -1.78
CA TYR A 50 6.00 1.18 -3.20
C TYR A 50 5.55 2.55 -3.71
N VAL A 51 6.25 3.59 -3.25
CA VAL A 51 5.89 4.99 -3.49
C VAL A 51 6.90 5.59 -4.46
N SER A 52 6.43 6.10 -5.59
CA SER A 52 7.26 6.74 -6.63
C SER A 52 7.04 8.26 -6.72
N THR A 53 6.01 8.79 -6.07
CA THR A 53 5.69 10.23 -6.10
C THR A 53 5.56 10.79 -4.69
N GLY A 54 5.95 12.05 -4.49
CA GLY A 54 5.69 12.79 -3.26
C GLY A 54 4.24 13.30 -3.12
N GLU A 55 3.42 13.13 -4.17
CA GLU A 55 2.03 13.58 -4.19
C GLU A 55 1.14 12.80 -3.22
N ARG A 56 0.44 13.55 -2.37
CA ARG A 56 -0.33 13.01 -1.25
C ARG A 56 -1.63 12.35 -1.70
N SER A 57 -2.28 12.91 -2.72
CA SER A 57 -3.56 12.44 -3.26
C SER A 57 -3.50 11.04 -3.88
N ASN A 58 -2.29 10.52 -4.09
CA ASN A 58 -2.09 9.29 -4.84
C ASN A 58 -1.74 8.09 -3.95
N LEU A 59 -1.73 8.25 -2.63
CA LEU A 59 -1.38 7.16 -1.73
C LEU A 59 -2.58 6.26 -1.45
N ILE A 60 -2.42 4.98 -1.75
CA ILE A 60 -3.38 3.92 -1.41
C ILE A 60 -2.79 3.03 -0.35
N LEU A 61 -3.59 2.78 0.69
CA LEU A 61 -3.37 1.75 1.69
C LEU A 61 -4.11 0.47 1.29
N ILE A 62 -3.38 -0.63 1.24
CA ILE A 62 -3.89 -1.98 1.07
C ILE A 62 -3.67 -2.72 2.39
N GLU A 63 -4.74 -3.31 2.91
CA GLU A 63 -4.73 -4.10 4.14
C GLU A 63 -4.89 -5.57 3.79
N THR A 64 -4.00 -6.40 4.34
CA THR A 64 -4.02 -7.86 4.28
C THR A 64 -4.08 -8.42 5.71
N PRO A 65 -4.38 -9.71 5.93
CA PRO A 65 -4.41 -10.29 7.27
C PRO A 65 -3.11 -10.09 8.07
N GLN A 66 -1.94 -10.15 7.42
CA GLN A 66 -0.65 -10.10 8.12
C GLN A 66 0.11 -8.79 7.91
N SER A 67 -0.24 -7.99 6.88
CA SER A 67 0.56 -6.83 6.52
C SER A 67 -0.23 -5.67 5.93
N LYS A 68 0.42 -4.51 5.87
CA LYS A 68 -0.07 -3.33 5.16
C LYS A 68 0.88 -2.99 4.02
N VAL A 69 0.32 -2.55 2.90
CA VAL A 69 1.06 -2.07 1.74
C VAL A 69 0.60 -0.66 1.41
N ILE A 70 1.53 0.27 1.27
CA ILE A 70 1.27 1.64 0.82
C ILE A 70 1.90 1.78 -0.57
N LEU A 71 1.12 2.22 -1.55
CA LEU A 71 1.62 2.42 -2.91
C LEU A 71 1.03 3.68 -3.56
N THR A 72 1.68 4.13 -4.62
CA THR A 72 1.20 5.22 -5.48
C THR A 72 0.92 4.67 -6.88
N PRO A 73 -0.34 4.32 -7.22
CA PRO A 73 -0.67 3.95 -8.58
C PRO A 73 -0.76 5.21 -9.45
N GLU A 74 -0.72 5.03 -10.76
CA GLU A 74 -0.86 6.12 -11.72
C GLU A 74 -2.23 6.79 -11.64
N SER A 75 -3.31 6.00 -11.57
CA SER A 75 -4.69 6.48 -11.38
C SER A 75 -5.30 5.91 -10.10
N PRO A 76 -5.29 6.64 -8.97
CA PRO A 76 -5.85 6.15 -7.70
C PRO A 76 -7.34 5.81 -7.76
N LYS A 77 -8.12 6.59 -8.53
CA LYS A 77 -9.56 6.39 -8.67
C LYS A 77 -9.87 5.09 -9.42
N GLU A 78 -9.21 4.85 -10.55
CA GLU A 78 -9.38 3.61 -11.33
C GLU A 78 -8.90 2.39 -10.55
N PHE A 79 -7.77 2.52 -9.85
CA PHE A 79 -7.25 1.44 -9.02
C PHE A 79 -8.27 1.03 -7.94
N LEU A 80 -8.88 1.99 -7.24
CA LEU A 80 -9.88 1.69 -6.22
C LEU A 80 -11.17 1.12 -6.81
N ALA A 81 -11.62 1.63 -7.96
CA ALA A 81 -12.78 1.08 -8.65
C ALA A 81 -12.57 -0.40 -9.02
N TRP A 82 -11.39 -0.73 -9.58
CA TRP A 82 -11.00 -2.10 -9.90
C TRP A 82 -10.84 -2.97 -8.65
N ALA A 83 -10.22 -2.47 -7.58
CA ALA A 83 -10.03 -3.24 -6.35
C ALA A 83 -11.38 -3.57 -5.69
N ASN A 84 -12.32 -2.62 -5.70
CA ASN A 84 -13.66 -2.82 -5.14
C ASN A 84 -14.51 -3.77 -5.99
N SER A 85 -14.37 -3.77 -7.32
CA SER A 85 -15.08 -4.74 -8.17
C SER A 85 -14.51 -6.16 -8.01
N SER A 86 -13.19 -6.29 -7.87
CA SER A 86 -12.50 -7.58 -7.71
C SER A 86 -12.83 -8.25 -6.37
N ASN A 87 -13.02 -7.48 -5.30
CA ASN A 87 -13.46 -8.00 -4.01
C ASN A 87 -14.87 -8.62 -4.04
N ASN A 88 -15.73 -8.22 -4.98
CA ASN A 88 -17.05 -8.83 -5.16
C ASN A 88 -16.99 -10.15 -5.94
N ILE A 89 -15.91 -10.43 -6.67
CA ILE A 89 -15.76 -11.67 -7.45
C ILE A 89 -15.34 -12.83 -6.54
N ASN A 90 -14.54 -12.57 -5.50
CA ASN A 90 -14.09 -13.60 -4.54
C ASN A 90 -15.10 -13.89 -3.41
N ARG A 91 -16.33 -13.37 -3.49
CA ARG A 91 -17.42 -13.57 -2.50
C ARG A 91 -18.56 -14.46 -3.01
N LYS A 92 -18.43 -15.07 -4.20
CA LYS A 92 -19.38 -16.06 -4.73
C LYS A 92 -18.79 -17.46 -4.72
#